data_AF-A0A7C2VJC8-F1
#
_entry.id   AF-A0A7C2VJC8-F1
#
_cell.length_a   1.000
_cell.length_b   1.000
_cell.length_c   1.000
_cell.angle_alpha   90.00
_cell.angle_beta   90.00
_cell.angle_gamma   90.00
#
_symmetry.space_group_name_H-M   'P 1'
#
loop_
_entity.id
_entity.type
_entity.pdbx_description
1 polymer ?
#
loop_
_entity_poly.entity_id
_entity_poly.type
_entity_poly.pdbx_seq_one_letter_code
_entity_poly.pdbx_strand_id
1 'polypeptide(L)'
;MIEERNFKINCFLGIAHTGKIDVDFFEAVTLYNSTEIVEVMTHPGYIDGLHADRTRLIEQRKLELDALCGDKTKQYFKAAKIELIHYGQL
;
A
#
# COMPACT_ATOMS: atom_id res chain seq x y z
N MET A 1 -11.03 5.79 -24.78
CA MET A 1 -11.29 4.34 -24.67
C MET A 1 -10.38 3.81 -23.59
N ILE A 2 -10.93 3.52 -22.42
CA ILE A 2 -10.17 2.81 -21.37
C ILE A 2 -10.32 1.34 -21.74
N GLU A 3 -9.23 0.70 -22.17
CA GLU A 3 -9.21 -0.75 -22.36
C GLU A 3 -9.60 -1.40 -21.04
N GLU A 4 -10.64 -2.23 -21.06
CA GLU A 4 -10.96 -3.16 -19.98
C GLU A 4 -9.77 -4.13 -19.83
N ARG A 5 -8.80 -3.74 -19.01
CA ARG A 5 -7.85 -4.70 -18.45
C ARG A 5 -8.67 -5.57 -17.51
N ASN A 6 -8.71 -6.87 -17.80
CA ASN A 6 -9.17 -7.90 -16.87
C ASN A 6 -8.28 -7.87 -15.62
N PHE A 7 -8.50 -6.91 -14.73
CA PHE A 7 -7.85 -6.88 -13.45
C PHE A 7 -8.47 -7.99 -12.63
N LYS A 8 -7.70 -9.05 -12.34
CA LYS A 8 -8.03 -10.06 -11.33
C LYS A 8 -8.03 -9.49 -9.89
N ILE A 9 -8.08 -8.17 -9.75
CA ILE A 9 -8.03 -7.41 -8.51
C ILE A 9 -9.44 -6.91 -8.25
N ASN A 10 -9.98 -7.24 -7.09
CA ASN A 10 -11.34 -6.89 -6.71
C ASN A 10 -11.42 -5.50 -6.08
N CYS A 11 -10.30 -4.97 -5.58
CA CYS A 11 -10.21 -3.65 -4.96
C CYS A 11 -8.81 -3.06 -5.14
N PHE A 12 -8.75 -1.78 -5.55
CA PHE A 12 -7.49 -1.06 -5.69
C PHE A 12 -7.47 0.17 -4.78
N LEU A 13 -6.55 0.17 -3.83
CA LEU A 13 -6.39 1.19 -2.80
C LEU A 13 -5.11 2.00 -3.03
N GLY A 14 -5.06 3.22 -2.51
CA GLY A 14 -3.86 4.07 -2.57
C GLY A 14 -3.81 5.07 -3.73
N ILE A 15 -4.68 4.98 -4.75
CA ILE A 15 -4.76 6.00 -5.82
C ILE A 15 -5.14 7.38 -5.24
N ALA A 16 -6.23 7.46 -4.47
CA ALA A 16 -6.79 8.74 -4.02
C ALA A 16 -6.11 9.30 -2.75
N HIS A 17 -5.18 8.54 -2.16
CA HIS A 17 -4.59 8.83 -0.85
C HIS A 17 -3.07 8.90 -0.91
N THR A 18 -2.52 9.48 -1.98
CA THR A 18 -1.07 9.69 -2.09
C THR A 18 -0.55 10.40 -0.84
N GLY A 19 0.23 9.68 -0.06
CA GLY A 19 0.85 10.14 1.18
C GLY A 19 0.04 9.98 2.48
N LYS A 20 -0.94 9.08 2.52
CA LYS A 20 -1.64 8.66 3.77
C LYS A 20 -1.59 7.14 4.01
N ILE A 21 -0.60 6.47 3.43
CA ILE A 21 -0.40 5.05 3.65
C ILE A 21 0.57 4.93 4.81
N ASP A 22 0.03 4.81 6.02
CA ASP A 22 0.77 4.60 7.25
C ASP A 22 0.37 3.26 7.90
N VAL A 23 0.83 3.03 9.12
CA VAL A 23 0.55 1.78 9.84
C VAL A 23 -0.96 1.62 10.16
N ASP A 24 -1.66 2.71 10.42
CA ASP A 24 -3.09 2.72 10.76
C ASP A 24 -3.93 2.44 9.51
N PHE A 25 -3.49 2.93 8.34
CA PHE A 25 -4.06 2.53 7.05
C PHE A 25 -4.02 1.02 6.87
N PHE A 26 -2.88 0.37 7.13
CA PHE A 26 -2.78 -1.08 6.97
C PHE A 26 -3.60 -1.85 8.01
N GLU A 27 -3.69 -1.37 9.25
CA GLU A 27 -4.63 -1.91 10.23
C GLU A 27 -6.07 -1.85 9.71
N ALA A 28 -6.49 -0.70 9.18
CA ALA A 28 -7.82 -0.53 8.60
C ALA A 28 -8.07 -1.49 7.42
N VAL A 29 -7.08 -1.69 6.54
CA VAL A 29 -7.16 -2.69 5.46
C VAL A 29 -7.43 -4.08 6.04
N THR A 30 -6.76 -4.46 7.13
CA THR A 30 -6.97 -5.77 7.76
C THR A 30 -8.33 -5.95 8.41
N LEU A 31 -8.94 -4.87 8.88
CA LEU A 31 -10.20 -4.90 9.60
C LEU A 31 -11.42 -4.78 8.68
N TYR A 32 -11.31 -4.03 7.59
CA TYR A 32 -12.46 -3.58 6.82
C TYR A 32 -12.48 -4.03 5.36
N ASN A 33 -11.39 -4.59 4.84
CA ASN A 33 -11.42 -5.11 3.49
C ASN A 33 -12.41 -6.29 3.37
N SER A 34 -13.34 -6.18 2.42
CA SER A 34 -14.38 -7.18 2.15
C SER A 34 -14.12 -8.00 0.89
N THR A 35 -12.98 -7.78 0.21
CA THR A 35 -12.68 -8.39 -1.08
C THR A 35 -11.58 -9.45 -1.00
N GLU A 36 -11.62 -10.43 -1.90
CA GLU A 36 -10.67 -11.55 -1.92
C GLU A 36 -9.25 -11.10 -2.29
N ILE A 37 -9.11 -10.30 -3.36
CA ILE A 37 -7.83 -9.78 -3.83
C ILE A 37 -7.84 -8.25 -3.81
N VAL A 38 -6.99 -7.68 -2.96
CA VAL A 38 -6.74 -6.25 -2.86
C VAL A 38 -5.35 -5.93 -3.36
N GLU A 39 -5.24 -4.88 -4.15
CA GLU A 39 -3.96 -4.23 -4.42
C GLU A 39 -3.90 -2.89 -3.68
N VAL A 40 -2.82 -2.66 -2.95
CA VAL A 40 -2.48 -1.37 -2.36
C VAL A 40 -1.30 -0.78 -3.11
N MET A 41 -1.52 0.31 -3.84
CA MET A 41 -0.45 1.03 -4.51
C MET A 41 0.30 1.92 -3.54
N THR A 42 1.63 1.79 -3.52
CA THR A 42 2.53 2.52 -2.64
C THR A 42 3.62 3.25 -3.43
N HIS A 43 4.17 4.30 -2.83
CA HIS A 43 5.27 5.14 -3.31
C HIS A 43 6.36 5.36 -2.22
N PRO A 44 6.93 4.31 -1.61
CA PRO A 44 7.86 4.48 -0.49
C PRO A 44 9.18 5.12 -0.95
N GLY A 45 9.90 5.78 -0.04
CA GLY A 45 11.21 6.35 -0.38
C GLY A 45 12.05 6.77 0.82
N TYR A 46 13.38 6.70 0.63
CA TYR A 46 14.37 7.18 1.60
C TYR A 46 14.62 8.67 1.43
N ILE A 47 14.80 9.40 2.54
CA ILE A 47 15.11 10.84 2.53
C ILE A 47 16.32 11.15 1.62
N ASP A 48 17.38 10.34 1.69
CA ASP A 48 18.61 10.56 0.89
C ASP A 48 18.38 10.38 -0.64
N GLY A 49 17.28 9.75 -1.04
CA GLY A 49 16.85 9.63 -2.45
C GLY A 49 15.65 10.52 -2.82
N LEU A 50 15.15 11.31 -1.88
CA LEU A 50 13.97 12.15 -2.04
C LEU A 50 14.40 13.62 -2.08
N HIS A 51 14.59 14.14 -3.29
CA HIS A 51 14.90 15.54 -3.49
C HIS A 51 13.62 16.39 -3.53
N ALA A 52 13.64 17.53 -2.84
CA ALA A 52 12.49 18.43 -2.72
C ALA A 52 12.03 19.05 -4.04
N ASP A 53 12.91 19.11 -5.04
CA ASP A 53 12.60 19.52 -6.41
C ASP A 53 11.84 18.44 -7.21
N ARG A 54 11.85 17.18 -6.76
CA ARG A 54 11.21 16.03 -7.43
C ARG A 54 9.91 15.59 -6.77
N THR A 55 9.70 15.89 -5.49
CA THR A 55 8.45 15.60 -4.80
C THR A 55 8.23 16.49 -3.60
N ARG A 56 6.98 16.94 -3.43
CA ARG A 56 6.51 17.65 -2.24
C ARG A 56 6.08 16.73 -1.09
N LEU A 57 6.18 15.41 -1.29
CA LEU A 57 5.63 14.39 -0.39
C LEU A 57 6.71 13.59 0.35
N ILE A 58 7.85 14.21 0.65
CA ILE A 58 9.02 13.52 1.22
C ILE A 58 8.66 12.78 2.52
N GLU A 59 8.05 13.49 3.46
CA GLU A 59 7.67 12.92 4.76
C GLU A 59 6.68 11.77 4.62
N GLN A 60 5.73 11.89 3.71
CA GLN A 60 4.73 10.86 3.50
C GLN A 60 5.34 9.58 2.90
N ARG A 61 6.31 9.72 1.99
CA ARG A 61 7.02 8.55 1.42
C ARG A 61 7.90 7.84 2.43
N LYS A 62 8.44 8.58 3.39
CA LYS A 62 9.17 8.02 4.52
C LYS A 62 8.22 7.27 5.48
N LEU A 63 7.11 7.90 5.87
CA LEU A 63 6.10 7.25 6.71
C LEU A 63 5.57 5.96 6.09
N GLU A 64 5.36 5.98 4.79
CA GLU A 64 4.90 4.81 4.06
C GLU A 64 5.96 3.70 4.00
N LEU A 65 7.23 4.05 3.80
CA LEU A 65 8.34 3.10 3.90
C LEU A 65 8.40 2.48 5.30
N ASP A 66 8.30 3.30 6.35
CA ASP A 66 8.28 2.85 7.75
C ASP A 66 7.10 1.90 8.01
N ALA A 67 5.92 2.21 7.47
CA ALA A 67 4.73 1.36 7.57
C ALA A 67 4.90 0.02 6.82
N LEU A 68 5.47 0.02 5.62
CA LEU A 68 5.69 -1.19 4.83
C LEU A 68 6.73 -2.13 5.45
N CYS A 69 7.75 -1.58 6.10
CA CYS A 69 8.85 -2.35 6.69
C CYS A 69 8.64 -2.68 8.17
N GLY A 70 7.73 -1.98 8.85
CA GLY A 70 7.48 -2.07 10.28
C GLY A 70 6.85 -3.39 10.74
N ASP A 71 7.20 -3.80 11.96
CA ASP A 71 6.73 -5.08 12.52
C ASP A 71 5.22 -5.08 12.82
N LYS A 72 4.64 -3.92 13.14
CA LYS A 72 3.19 -3.79 13.37
C LYS A 72 2.38 -4.22 12.15
N THR A 73 2.71 -3.70 10.97
CA THR A 73 2.04 -4.06 9.70
C THR A 73 2.11 -5.57 9.44
N LYS A 74 3.28 -6.17 9.64
CA LYS A 74 3.46 -7.63 9.51
C LYS A 74 2.58 -8.40 10.51
N GLN A 75 2.49 -7.92 11.75
CA GLN A 75 1.65 -8.52 12.79
C GLN A 75 0.17 -8.42 12.42
N TYR A 76 -0.30 -7.28 11.90
CA TYR A 76 -1.67 -7.11 11.44
C TYR A 76 -2.02 -8.08 10.32
N PHE A 77 -1.19 -8.17 9.28
CA PHE A 77 -1.43 -9.11 8.17
C PHE A 77 -1.44 -10.57 8.66
N LYS A 78 -0.50 -10.93 9.54
CA LYS A 78 -0.46 -12.28 10.12
C LYS A 78 -1.71 -12.59 10.94
N ALA A 79 -2.17 -11.65 11.78
CA ALA A 79 -3.36 -11.82 12.60
C ALA A 79 -4.63 -11.95 11.76
N ALA A 80 -4.73 -11.18 10.68
CA ALA A 80 -5.85 -11.23 9.74
C ALA A 80 -5.75 -12.38 8.72
N LYS A 81 -4.70 -13.21 8.77
CA LYS A 81 -4.41 -14.28 7.81
C LYS A 81 -4.37 -13.78 6.35
N ILE A 82 -3.90 -12.56 6.15
CA ILE A 82 -3.69 -11.98 4.82
C ILE A 82 -2.38 -12.53 4.24
N GLU A 83 -2.46 -13.04 3.01
CA GLU A 83 -1.30 -13.46 2.24
C GLU A 83 -0.86 -12.33 1.30
N LEU A 84 0.45 -12.06 1.27
CA LEU A 84 1.02 -11.15 0.28
C LEU A 84 1.37 -11.94 -0.97
N ILE A 85 0.66 -11.65 -2.04
CA ILE A 85 0.87 -12.27 -3.36
C ILE A 85 1.41 -11.24 -4.35
N HIS A 86 1.96 -11.72 -5.46
CA HIS A 86 2.35 -10.89 -6.59
C HIS A 86 1.55 -11.24 -7.85
N TYR A 87 1.59 -10.38 -8.87
CA TYR A 87 0.83 -10.55 -10.12
C TYR A 87 0.98 -11.92 -10.82
N GLY A 88 2.14 -12.58 -10.69
CA GLY A 88 2.35 -13.94 -11.21
C GLY A 88 1.61 -15.07 -10.46
N GLN A 89 0.90 -14.78 -9.37
CA GLN A 89 0.09 -15.73 -8.59
C GLN A 89 -1.42 -15.49 -8.75
N LEU A 90 -1.81 -14.46 -9.52
CA LEU A 90 -3.22 -14.17 -9.81
C LEU A 90 -3.79 -15.11 -10.87
#